data_AF-A0A527GCW5-F1
#
_entry.id   AF-A0A527GCW5-F1
#
_cell.length_a   1.000
_cell.length_b   1.000
_cell.length_c   1.000
_cell.angle_alpha   90.00
_cell.angle_beta   90.00
_cell.angle_gamma   90.00
#
_symmetry.space_group_name_H-M   'P 1'
#
loop_
_entity.id
_entity.type
_entity.pdbx_description
1 polymer ?
#
loop_
_entity_poly.entity_id
_entity_poly.type
_entity_poly.pdbx_seq_one_letter_code
_entity_poly.pdbx_strand_id
1 'polypeptide(L)'
;VAVVGVGSILTDDSSYYDLHPSSNADRQAIEKSGATGELLAHLIDRQGKLCNYSLNRSLVSLTLDEFATIPRSIGIASGPSKVAPILAALRGNHLDTIVTDEATGLQILELAEQEVA
;
A
#
# COMPACT_ATOMS: atom_id res chain seq x y z
N VAL A 1 0.96 10.85 16.44
CA VAL A 1 2.01 10.14 15.68
C VAL A 1 1.48 8.76 15.37
N ALA A 2 1.64 8.28 14.14
CA ALA A 2 1.35 6.91 13.75
C ALA A 2 2.59 6.24 13.17
N VAL A 3 2.74 4.94 13.45
CA VAL A 3 3.78 4.08 12.90
C VAL A 3 3.07 2.88 12.26
N VAL A 4 3.28 2.67 10.97
CA VAL A 4 2.53 1.69 10.18
C VAL A 4 3.45 0.92 9.24
N GLY A 5 3.02 -0.28 8.87
CA GLY A 5 3.60 -0.99 7.72
C GLY A 5 3.00 -0.49 6.42
N VAL A 6 3.73 -0.70 5.32
CA VAL A 6 3.18 -0.68 3.96
C VAL A 6 3.34 -2.09 3.43
N GLY A 7 2.24 -2.77 3.15
CA GLY A 7 2.33 -4.14 2.66
C GLY A 7 2.26 -4.21 1.15
N SER A 8 2.11 -5.43 0.67
CA SER A 8 2.08 -5.73 -0.76
C SER A 8 0.97 -6.73 -1.00
N ILE A 9 0.33 -6.66 -2.15
CA ILE A 9 -0.58 -7.70 -2.64
C ILE A 9 0.01 -8.45 -3.85
N LEU A 10 1.27 -8.15 -4.18
CA LEU A 10 1.94 -8.65 -5.39
C LEU A 10 2.48 -10.08 -5.25
N THR A 11 2.59 -10.59 -4.02
CA THR A 11 3.10 -11.94 -3.75
C THR A 11 2.02 -12.80 -3.08
N ASP A 12 1.96 -14.07 -3.45
CA ASP A 12 0.95 -15.03 -2.98
C ASP A 12 1.00 -15.28 -1.47
N ASP A 13 2.15 -15.01 -0.84
CA ASP A 13 2.42 -15.16 0.58
C ASP A 13 2.15 -13.88 1.39
N SER A 14 1.53 -12.87 0.79
CA SER A 14 1.18 -11.65 1.51
C SER A 14 0.19 -11.93 2.65
N SER A 15 0.53 -11.43 3.84
CA SER A 15 -0.36 -11.44 5.01
C SER A 15 -1.68 -10.69 4.79
N TYR A 16 -1.79 -9.87 3.73
CA TYR A 16 -3.06 -9.26 3.37
C TYR A 16 -4.13 -10.33 3.08
N TYR A 17 -3.74 -11.43 2.45
CA TYR A 17 -4.67 -12.50 2.07
C TYR A 17 -5.20 -13.29 3.27
N ASP A 18 -4.53 -13.22 4.43
CA ASP A 18 -5.01 -13.81 5.68
C ASP A 18 -6.27 -13.10 6.23
N LEU A 19 -6.54 -11.88 5.75
CA LEU A 19 -7.76 -11.13 6.08
C LEU A 19 -8.99 -11.64 5.31
N HIS A 20 -8.79 -12.49 4.31
CA HIS A 20 -9.84 -12.85 3.36
C HIS A 20 -10.66 -14.09 3.80
N PRO A 21 -12.00 -14.01 3.88
CA PRO A 21 -12.86 -15.16 4.18
C PRO A 21 -12.80 -16.30 3.14
N SER A 22 -12.40 -16.01 1.90
CA SER A 22 -12.33 -16.95 0.76
C SER A 22 -11.24 -16.57 -0.25
N SER A 23 -10.07 -17.21 -0.25
CA SER A 23 -8.86 -16.69 -0.90
C SER A 23 -8.90 -16.53 -2.44
N ASN A 24 -9.59 -17.42 -3.18
CA ASN A 24 -9.49 -17.45 -4.65
C ASN A 24 -10.38 -16.43 -5.40
N ALA A 25 -11.58 -16.13 -4.90
CA ALA A 25 -12.49 -15.21 -5.59
C ALA A 25 -12.01 -13.75 -5.54
N ASP A 26 -11.20 -13.43 -4.54
CA ASP A 26 -10.83 -12.05 -4.24
C ASP A 26 -9.59 -11.59 -4.95
N ARG A 27 -8.69 -12.50 -5.31
CA ARG A 27 -7.51 -12.14 -6.08
C ARG A 27 -7.87 -11.50 -7.42
N GLN A 28 -8.83 -12.08 -8.15
CA GLN A 28 -9.28 -11.51 -9.41
C GLN A 28 -9.98 -10.14 -9.22
N ALA A 29 -10.69 -9.97 -8.10
CA ALA A 29 -11.32 -8.69 -7.78
C ALA A 29 -10.27 -7.61 -7.43
N ILE A 30 -9.24 -7.98 -6.68
CA ILE A 30 -8.09 -7.13 -6.33
C ILE A 30 -7.34 -6.70 -7.59
N GLU A 31 -7.01 -7.65 -8.48
CA GLU A 31 -6.38 -7.36 -9.77
C GLU A 31 -7.22 -6.41 -10.61
N LYS A 32 -8.54 -6.67 -10.76
CA LYS A 32 -9.46 -5.81 -11.49
C LYS A 32 -9.61 -4.42 -10.87
N SER A 33 -9.36 -4.27 -9.57
CA SER A 33 -9.44 -2.99 -8.86
C SER A 33 -8.25 -2.07 -9.13
N GLY A 34 -7.17 -2.58 -9.74
CA GLY A 34 -5.93 -1.83 -10.00
C GLY A 34 -5.06 -1.63 -8.76
N ALA A 35 -5.29 -2.42 -7.70
CA ALA A 35 -4.52 -2.33 -6.47
C ALA A 35 -3.03 -2.54 -6.75
N THR A 36 -2.20 -1.68 -6.17
CA THR A 36 -0.74 -1.73 -6.26
C THR A 36 -0.10 -2.02 -4.90
N GLY A 37 -0.82 -1.71 -3.81
CA GLY A 37 -0.40 -2.01 -2.44
C GLY A 37 -1.54 -1.82 -1.46
N GLU A 38 -1.24 -1.98 -0.17
CA GLU A 38 -2.18 -1.64 0.90
C GLU A 38 -1.55 -0.76 1.98
N LEU A 39 -2.40 0.04 2.61
CA LEU A 39 -2.09 0.84 3.78
C LEU A 39 -3.25 0.75 4.75
N LEU A 40 -3.00 0.40 6.02
CA LEU A 40 -4.06 0.21 7.04
C LEU A 40 -5.15 -0.79 6.62
N ALA A 41 -4.76 -1.82 5.84
CA ALA A 41 -5.61 -2.80 5.16
C ALA A 41 -6.49 -2.25 4.01
N HIS A 42 -6.40 -0.95 3.69
CA HIS A 42 -7.04 -0.39 2.50
C HIS A 42 -6.18 -0.64 1.27
N LEU A 43 -6.76 -1.22 0.22
CA LEU A 43 -6.10 -1.33 -1.08
C LEU A 43 -6.06 0.02 -1.78
N ILE A 44 -4.88 0.39 -2.24
CA ILE A 44 -4.61 1.62 -2.96
C ILE A 44 -4.03 1.33 -4.34
N ASP A 45 -4.38 2.19 -5.31
CA ASP A 45 -3.83 2.15 -6.65
C ASP A 45 -2.43 2.77 -6.70
N ARG A 46 -1.82 2.76 -7.89
CA ARG A 46 -0.50 3.35 -8.17
C ARG A 46 -0.37 4.83 -7.79
N GLN A 47 -1.46 5.58 -7.79
CA GLN A 47 -1.50 7.00 -7.42
C GLN A 47 -1.81 7.18 -5.94
N GLY A 48 -1.91 6.09 -5.18
CA GLY A 48 -2.26 6.08 -3.77
C GLY A 48 -3.74 6.34 -3.51
N LYS A 49 -4.63 6.24 -4.50
CA LYS A 49 -6.08 6.42 -4.27
C LYS A 49 -6.70 5.09 -3.85
N LEU A 50 -7.75 5.15 -3.04
CA LEU A 50 -8.52 3.97 -2.66
C LEU A 50 -9.06 3.25 -3.91
N CYS A 51 -8.75 1.97 -4.04
CA CYS A 51 -9.33 1.12 -5.06
C CYS A 51 -10.83 0.92 -4.81
N ASN A 52 -11.61 0.76 -5.88
CA ASN A 52 -13.00 0.33 -5.78
C ASN A 52 -13.07 -1.18 -5.53
N TYR A 53 -12.68 -1.58 -4.32
CA TYR A 53 -12.77 -2.95 -3.81
C TYR A 53 -13.79 -3.00 -2.67
N SER A 54 -14.66 -4.01 -2.67
CA SER A 54 -15.78 -4.08 -1.73
C SER A 54 -15.34 -4.13 -0.27
N LEU A 55 -14.28 -4.88 0.03
CA LEU A 55 -13.83 -5.03 1.40
C LEU A 55 -13.13 -3.80 1.99
N ASN A 56 -12.66 -2.84 1.18
CA ASN A 56 -12.19 -1.55 1.70
C ASN A 56 -13.28 -0.84 2.53
N ARG A 57 -14.57 -1.10 2.26
CA ARG A 57 -15.73 -0.54 3.00
C ARG A 57 -16.13 -1.34 4.24
N SER A 58 -15.51 -2.50 4.45
CA SER A 58 -15.83 -3.42 5.56
C SER A 58 -14.73 -3.46 6.62
N LEU A 59 -13.69 -2.63 6.48
CA LEU A 59 -12.56 -2.60 7.40
C LEU A 59 -12.94 -1.96 8.72
N VAL A 60 -12.52 -2.58 9.82
CA VAL A 60 -12.45 -1.95 11.14
C VAL A 60 -11.04 -1.40 11.30
N SER A 61 -10.81 -0.23 10.70
CA SER A 61 -9.51 0.47 10.64
C SER A 61 -9.77 1.97 10.53
N LEU A 62 -8.75 2.80 10.74
CA LEU A 62 -8.86 4.21 10.37
C LEU A 62 -9.11 4.31 8.86
N THR A 63 -9.98 5.23 8.46
CA THR A 63 -10.03 5.67 7.06
C THR A 63 -8.74 6.40 6.69
N LEU A 64 -8.41 6.47 5.40
CA LEU A 64 -7.25 7.25 4.96
C LEU A 64 -7.41 8.74 5.27
N ASP A 65 -8.65 9.26 5.26
CA ASP A 65 -8.94 10.66 5.64
C ASP A 65 -8.71 10.91 7.13
N GLU A 66 -9.13 10.00 8.02
CA GLU A 66 -8.83 10.09 9.45
C GLU A 66 -7.33 9.95 9.71
N PHE A 67 -6.66 9.04 9.01
CA PHE A 67 -5.21 8.85 9.11
C PHE A 67 -4.43 10.11 8.70
N ALA A 68 -4.87 10.80 7.64
CA ALA A 68 -4.26 12.04 7.18
C ALA A 68 -4.33 13.19 8.20
N THR A 69 -5.22 13.12 9.21
CA THR A 69 -5.27 14.12 10.30
C THR A 69 -4.13 13.97 11.31
N ILE A 70 -3.39 12.86 11.27
CA ILE A 70 -2.32 12.58 12.22
C ILE A 70 -1.09 13.42 11.85
N PRO A 71 -0.58 14.31 12.75
CA PRO A 71 0.49 15.25 12.39
C PRO A 71 1.85 14.64 11.99
N ARG A 72 2.03 13.34 12.22
CA ARG A 72 3.24 12.61 11.87
C ARG A 72 2.91 11.14 11.61
N SER A 73 3.26 10.66 10.43
CA SER A 73 2.94 9.36 9.85
C SER A 73 4.22 8.73 9.31
N ILE A 74 4.64 7.64 9.96
CA ILE A 74 5.90 6.96 9.65
C ILE A 74 5.57 5.58 9.09
N GLY A 75 5.89 5.36 7.82
CA GLY A 75 5.87 4.03 7.21
C GLY A 75 7.18 3.29 7.48
N ILE A 76 7.10 1.99 7.77
CA ILE A 76 8.25 1.10 7.88
C ILE A 76 8.00 -0.11 6.99
N ALA A 77 8.79 -0.24 5.92
CA ALA A 77 8.67 -1.35 4.99
C ALA A 77 9.96 -1.53 4.19
N SER A 78 10.30 -2.76 3.83
CA SER A 78 11.43 -3.04 2.97
C SER A 78 11.26 -4.34 2.18
N GLY A 79 12.08 -4.52 1.16
CA GLY A 79 12.09 -5.65 0.25
C GLY A 79 11.48 -5.35 -1.12
N PRO A 80 11.84 -6.15 -2.14
CA PRO A 80 11.46 -5.90 -3.54
C PRO A 80 9.94 -5.89 -3.75
N SER A 81 9.20 -6.72 -3.01
CA SER A 81 7.73 -6.76 -3.09
C SER A 81 7.05 -5.49 -2.55
N LYS A 82 7.78 -4.62 -1.84
CA LYS A 82 7.26 -3.37 -1.26
C LYS A 82 7.53 -2.14 -2.10
N VAL A 83 8.36 -2.23 -3.15
CA VAL A 83 8.76 -1.07 -3.97
C VAL A 83 7.55 -0.32 -4.54
N ALA A 84 6.68 -1.01 -5.28
CA ALA A 84 5.49 -0.39 -5.87
C ALA A 84 4.46 0.05 -4.81
N PRO A 85 4.15 -0.75 -3.76
CA PRO A 85 3.31 -0.29 -2.65
C PRO A 85 3.80 0.96 -1.93
N ILE A 86 5.10 1.04 -1.62
CA ILE A 86 5.69 2.21 -0.96
C ILE A 86 5.55 3.43 -1.87
N LEU A 87 5.87 3.30 -3.15
CA LEU A 87 5.72 4.39 -4.11
C LEU A 87 4.26 4.85 -4.24
N ALA A 88 3.30 3.92 -4.25
CA ALA A 88 1.87 4.23 -4.24
C ALA A 88 1.47 5.03 -2.98
N ALA A 89 1.90 4.60 -1.80
CA ALA A 89 1.61 5.29 -0.54
C ALA A 89 2.21 6.71 -0.50
N LEU A 90 3.44 6.87 -0.98
CA LEU A 90 4.12 8.17 -1.08
C LEU A 90 3.41 9.11 -2.07
N ARG A 91 2.97 8.60 -3.22
CA ARG A 91 2.20 9.39 -4.22
C ARG A 91 0.84 9.85 -3.72
N GLY A 92 0.18 9.02 -2.92
CA GLY A 92 -1.05 9.37 -2.24
C GLY A 92 -0.86 10.40 -1.12
N ASN A 93 0.39 10.78 -0.81
CA ASN A 93 0.74 11.67 0.29
C ASN A 93 0.19 11.17 1.65
N HIS A 94 0.14 9.85 1.83
CA HIS A 94 -0.35 9.22 3.06
C HIS A 94 0.70 9.17 4.17
N LEU A 95 1.98 9.24 3.79
CA LEU A 95 3.12 9.14 4.68
C LEU A 95 4.01 10.37 4.51
N ASP A 96 4.42 10.99 5.62
CA ASP A 96 5.43 12.05 5.61
C ASP A 96 6.86 11.52 5.78
N THR A 97 7.00 10.34 6.37
CA THR A 97 8.30 9.70 6.63
C THR A 97 8.25 8.23 6.22
N ILE A 98 9.30 7.76 5.54
CA ILE A 98 9.50 6.33 5.25
C ILE A 98 10.83 5.87 5.84
N VAL A 99 10.81 4.69 6.47
CA VAL A 99 12.01 3.95 6.91
C VAL A 99 12.08 2.67 6.09
N THR A 100 13.17 2.52 5.34
CA THR A 100 13.41 1.38 4.45
C THR A 100 14.91 1.07 4.35
N ASP A 101 15.28 -0.03 3.72
CA ASP A 101 16.68 -0.36 3.43
C ASP A 101 17.18 0.28 2.13
N GLU A 102 18.50 0.36 1.98
CA GLU A 102 19.15 1.00 0.82
C GLU A 102 18.68 0.41 -0.51
N ALA A 103 18.63 -0.92 -0.61
CA ALA A 103 18.25 -1.62 -1.83
C ALA A 103 16.80 -1.31 -2.25
N THR A 104 15.87 -1.23 -1.30
CA THR A 104 14.47 -0.87 -1.58
C THR A 104 14.35 0.61 -1.94
N GLY A 105 15.07 1.48 -1.23
CA GLY A 105 15.11 2.93 -1.50
C GLY A 105 15.57 3.26 -2.92
N LEU A 106 16.65 2.62 -3.38
CA LEU A 106 17.16 2.80 -4.76
C LEU A 106 16.14 2.35 -5.81
N GLN A 107 15.49 1.20 -5.61
CA GLN A 107 14.47 0.70 -6.53
C GLN A 107 13.22 1.59 -6.58
N ILE A 108 12.85 2.22 -5.46
CA ILE A 108 11.74 3.20 -5.42
C ILE A 108 12.08 4.41 -6.30
N LEU A 109 13.31 4.93 -6.22
CA LEU A 109 13.76 6.05 -7.05
C LEU A 109 13.77 5.67 -8.53
N GLU A 110 14.34 4.52 -8.88
CA GLU A 110 14.38 4.03 -10.25
C GLU A 110 12.96 3.89 -10.85
N LEU A 111 12.03 3.27 -10.11
CA LEU A 111 10.64 3.13 -10.54
C LEU A 111 9.94 4.49 -10.68
N ALA A 112 10.24 5.45 -9.80
CA ALA A 112 9.67 6.79 -9.88
C ALA A 112 10.15 7.56 -11.12
N GLU A 113 11.42 7.39 -11.51
CA GLU A 113 12.02 8.06 -12.68
C GLU A 113 11.52 7.49 -14.01
N GLN A 114 11.41 6.16 -14.12
CA GLN A 114 10.94 5.47 -15.33
C GLN A 114 9.54 5.91 -15.78
N GLU A 115 8.74 6.42 -14.85
CA GLU A 115 7.34 6.76 -15.07
C GLU A 115 7.11 8.23 -15.41
N VAL A 116 8.16 9.05 -15.35
CA VAL A 116 8.17 10.46 -15.76
C VAL A 116 8.72 10.62 -17.18
N ALA A 117 9.48 9.63 -17.67
CA ALA A 117 10.01 9.56 -19.04
C ALA A 117 8.93 9.10 -20.05
#